data_AF-A0A2A7WPI5-F1
#
_entry.id   AF-A0A2A7WPI5-F1
#
_cell.length_a   1.000
_cell.length_b   1.000
_cell.length_c   1.000
_cell.angle_alpha   90.00
_cell.angle_beta   90.00
_cell.angle_gamma   90.00
#
_symmetry.space_group_name_H-M   'P 1'
#
loop_
_entity.id
_entity.type
_entity.pdbx_description
1 polymer ?
#
loop_
_entity_poly.entity_id
_entity_poly.type
_entity_poly.pdbx_seq_one_letter_code
_entity_poly.pdbx_strand_id
1 'polypeptide(L)'
;MNKDRVIDIRDVHSVANTYGTNTPVKEDINQDRSVNETDIRFVEKNFLRIGHDAQNNKQPKETLNKKRLTDFLHELGLEPKN
;
A
#
# COMPACT_ATOMS: atom_id res chain seq x y z
N MET A 1 1.57 3.52 5.87
CA MET A 1 0.53 2.54 6.30
C MET A 1 -0.39 3.11 7.40
N ASN A 2 -1.67 2.77 7.38
CA ASN A 2 -2.72 3.40 8.22
C ASN A 2 -2.86 2.83 9.67
N LYS A 3 -1.91 1.98 10.12
CA LYS A 3 -1.85 1.33 11.47
C LYS A 3 -3.07 0.48 11.82
N ASP A 4 -3.87 0.15 10.83
CA ASP A 4 -5.19 -0.41 11.04
C ASP A 4 -5.17 -1.96 11.03
N ARG A 5 -3.96 -2.52 10.83
CA ARG A 5 -3.57 -3.94 10.77
C ARG A 5 -4.19 -4.70 9.60
N VAL A 6 -4.70 -3.98 8.62
CA VAL A 6 -5.17 -4.51 7.34
C VAL A 6 -4.39 -3.80 6.24
N ILE A 7 -3.96 -4.54 5.24
CA ILE A 7 -3.33 -3.95 4.05
C ILE A 7 -4.40 -3.88 2.98
N ASP A 8 -4.82 -2.67 2.63
CA ASP A 8 -5.88 -2.48 1.66
C ASP A 8 -5.65 -1.28 0.73
N ILE A 9 -6.66 -0.93 -0.06
CA ILE A 9 -6.53 0.12 -1.08
C ILE A 9 -6.14 1.49 -0.50
N ARG A 10 -6.37 1.73 0.79
CA ARG A 10 -5.96 2.96 1.47
C ARG A 10 -4.45 2.99 1.67
N ASP A 11 -3.82 1.85 1.95
CA ASP A 11 -2.37 1.75 2.06
C ASP A 11 -1.70 1.87 0.69
N VAL A 12 -2.28 1.26 -0.35
CA VAL A 12 -1.86 1.43 -1.75
C VAL A 12 -1.86 2.92 -2.12
N HIS A 13 -2.99 3.59 -1.92
CA HIS A 13 -3.14 5.02 -2.22
C HIS A 13 -2.14 5.88 -1.42
N SER A 14 -1.90 5.54 -0.15
CA SER A 14 -0.94 6.27 0.71
C SER A 14 0.49 6.16 0.16
N VAL A 15 0.95 4.96 -0.18
CA VAL A 15 2.29 4.73 -0.75
C VAL A 15 2.41 5.38 -2.13
N ALA A 16 1.40 5.22 -3.00
CA ALA A 16 1.40 5.83 -4.33
C ALA A 16 1.51 7.37 -4.27
N ASN A 17 0.78 8.03 -3.36
CA ASN A 17 0.85 9.49 -3.19
C ASN A 17 2.19 9.99 -2.63
N THR A 18 2.94 9.12 -1.95
CA THR A 18 4.22 9.45 -1.31
C THR A 18 5.41 8.93 -2.11
N TYR A 19 5.15 8.33 -3.27
CA TYR A 19 6.16 7.71 -4.11
C TYR A 19 7.18 8.74 -4.62
N GLY A 20 8.47 8.37 -4.57
CA GLY A 20 9.59 9.23 -4.95
C GLY A 20 10.06 10.20 -3.88
N THR A 21 9.45 10.21 -2.69
CA THR A 21 9.96 11.02 -1.57
C THR A 21 11.18 10.37 -0.94
N ASN A 22 12.13 11.20 -0.49
CA ASN A 22 13.39 10.78 0.13
C ASN A 22 13.49 11.26 1.60
N THR A 23 12.36 11.31 2.29
CA THR A 23 12.27 11.72 3.69
C THR A 23 11.64 10.61 4.52
N PRO A 24 12.01 10.46 5.80
CA PRO A 24 11.40 9.45 6.65
C PRO A 24 9.89 9.67 6.80
N VAL A 25 9.11 8.73 6.28
CA VAL A 25 7.63 8.72 6.34
C VAL A 25 7.16 7.30 6.67
N LYS A 26 5.91 7.16 7.11
CA LYS A 26 5.35 5.84 7.46
C LYS A 26 5.06 4.93 6.24
N GLU A 27 5.21 5.47 5.03
CA GLU A 27 5.10 4.77 3.74
C GLU A 27 6.43 4.19 3.26
N ASP A 28 7.55 4.62 3.86
CA ASP A 28 8.86 3.99 3.73
C ASP A 28 8.88 2.75 4.64
N ILE A 29 8.46 1.62 4.08
CA ILE A 29 8.18 0.37 4.80
C ILE A 29 9.50 -0.34 5.14
N ASN A 30 10.47 -0.31 4.23
CA ASN A 30 11.78 -0.92 4.44
C ASN A 30 12.75 0.01 5.20
N GLN A 31 12.35 1.25 5.49
CA GLN A 31 13.09 2.26 6.24
C GLN A 31 14.43 2.64 5.61
N ASP A 32 14.50 2.60 4.27
CA ASP A 32 15.70 2.96 3.51
C ASP A 32 15.80 4.47 3.21
N ARG A 33 14.84 5.26 3.73
CA ARG A 33 14.66 6.71 3.55
C ARG A 33 14.10 7.12 2.20
N SER A 34 13.63 6.17 1.38
CA SER A 34 13.04 6.46 0.07
C SER A 34 11.75 5.66 -0.11
N VAL A 35 10.67 6.32 -0.51
CA VAL A 35 9.45 5.60 -0.90
C VAL A 35 9.54 5.25 -2.38
N ASN A 36 9.72 3.97 -2.71
CA ASN A 36 9.97 3.51 -4.07
C ASN A 36 9.24 2.19 -4.40
N GLU A 37 9.62 1.53 -5.51
CA GLU A 37 8.98 0.29 -5.97
C GLU A 37 8.98 -0.77 -4.85
N THR A 38 10.03 -0.83 -4.03
CA THR A 38 10.13 -1.80 -2.93
C THR A 38 8.95 -1.68 -1.96
N ASP A 39 8.55 -0.46 -1.60
CA ASP A 39 7.45 -0.21 -0.67
C ASP A 39 6.10 -0.59 -1.26
N ILE A 40 5.82 -0.17 -2.50
CA ILE A 40 4.54 -0.49 -3.14
C ILE A 40 4.41 -1.98 -3.44
N ARG A 41 5.52 -2.68 -3.75
CA ARG A 41 5.53 -4.14 -3.92
C ARG A 41 5.28 -4.88 -2.61
N PHE A 42 5.71 -4.36 -1.47
CA PHE A 42 5.33 -4.91 -0.18
C PHE A 42 3.82 -4.82 0.03
N VAL A 43 3.20 -3.69 -0.31
CA VAL A 43 1.75 -3.51 -0.20
C VAL A 43 1.00 -4.43 -1.16
N GLU A 44 1.40 -4.48 -2.44
CA GLU A 44 0.82 -5.37 -3.46
C GLU A 44 0.85 -6.83 -3.01
N LYS A 45 2.02 -7.34 -2.60
CA LYS A 45 2.20 -8.73 -2.18
C LYS A 45 1.29 -9.14 -1.02
N ASN A 46 0.92 -8.18 -0.17
CA ASN A 46 0.11 -8.43 1.01
C ASN A 46 -1.29 -7.81 0.90
N PHE A 47 -1.72 -7.42 -0.30
CA PHE A 47 -3.00 -6.75 -0.51
C PHE A 47 -4.17 -7.60 -0.03
N LEU A 48 -5.11 -6.97 0.68
CA LEU A 48 -6.25 -7.58 1.37
C LEU A 48 -5.88 -8.51 2.55
N ARG A 49 -4.61 -8.56 2.97
CA ARG A 49 -4.21 -9.35 4.13
C ARG A 49 -4.66 -8.67 5.43
N ILE A 50 -5.28 -9.47 6.30
CA ILE A 50 -5.71 -9.07 7.64
C ILE A 50 -4.68 -9.61 8.65
N GLY A 51 -4.14 -8.76 9.51
CA GLY A 51 -3.29 -9.17 10.62
C GLY A 51 -4.07 -9.96 11.67
N HIS A 52 -3.42 -10.94 12.31
CA HIS A 52 -4.03 -11.80 13.36
C HIS A 52 -4.60 -10.98 14.54
N ASP A 53 -4.05 -9.80 14.75
CA ASP A 53 -4.36 -8.87 15.82
C ASP A 53 -5.20 -7.66 15.34
N ALA A 54 -5.76 -7.73 14.12
CA ALA A 54 -6.76 -6.79 13.64
C ALA A 54 -8.05 -6.95 14.47
N GLN A 55 -8.76 -5.84 14.70
CA GLN A 55 -10.05 -5.89 15.41
C GLN A 55 -11.02 -6.81 14.63
N ASN A 56 -11.76 -7.67 15.36
CA ASN A 56 -12.57 -8.78 14.84
C ASN A 56 -13.59 -8.46 13.70
N ASN A 57 -13.80 -7.19 13.38
CA ASN A 57 -14.79 -6.74 12.38
C ASN A 57 -14.16 -5.97 11.20
N LYS A 58 -12.84 -5.93 11.08
CA LYS A 58 -12.21 -5.22 9.96
C LYS A 58 -12.24 -6.05 8.69
N GLN A 59 -12.84 -5.49 7.66
CA GLN A 59 -12.79 -6.02 6.31
C GLN A 59 -11.90 -5.11 5.44
N PRO A 60 -10.96 -5.69 4.69
CA PRO A 60 -10.12 -4.93 3.76
C PRO A 60 -10.97 -4.31 2.66
N LYS A 61 -10.63 -3.08 2.27
CA LYS A 61 -11.24 -2.41 1.12
C LYS A 61 -10.45 -2.67 -0.16
N GLU A 62 -11.12 -3.20 -1.17
CA GLU A 62 -10.49 -3.49 -2.47
C GLU A 62 -10.37 -2.25 -3.37
N THR A 63 -11.29 -1.28 -3.24
CA THR A 63 -11.35 -0.12 -4.15
C THR A 63 -11.47 1.21 -3.43
N LEU A 64 -10.87 2.25 -4.00
CA LEU A 64 -10.99 3.64 -3.57
C LEU A 64 -11.46 4.48 -4.76
N ASN A 65 -12.63 5.11 -4.67
CA ASN A 65 -13.19 5.91 -5.77
C ASN A 65 -13.22 5.15 -7.11
N LYS A 66 -13.61 3.87 -7.08
CA LYS A 66 -13.61 2.92 -8.22
C LYS A 66 -12.23 2.51 -8.75
N LYS A 67 -11.13 3.07 -8.23
CA LYS A 67 -9.77 2.60 -8.54
C LYS A 67 -9.40 1.38 -7.71
N ARG A 68 -8.74 0.42 -8.36
CA ARG A 68 -8.17 -0.82 -7.79
C ARG A 68 -6.66 -0.67 -7.64
N LEU A 69 -6.01 -1.64 -6.97
CA LEU A 69 -4.55 -1.71 -6.83
C LEU A 69 -3.82 -1.49 -8.16
N THR A 70 -4.27 -2.17 -9.22
CA THR A 70 -3.67 -2.12 -10.56
C THR A 70 -3.69 -0.73 -11.16
N ASP A 71 -4.74 0.06 -10.93
CA ASP A 71 -4.83 1.43 -11.45
C ASP A 71 -3.74 2.32 -10.84
N PHE A 72 -3.48 2.17 -9.53
CA PHE A 72 -2.40 2.87 -8.85
C PHE A 72 -1.02 2.41 -9.30
N LEU A 73 -0.82 1.11 -9.56
CA LEU A 73 0.46 0.61 -10.09
C LEU A 73 0.74 1.19 -11.48
N HIS A 74 -0.25 1.20 -12.37
CA HIS A 74 -0.09 1.79 -13.70
C HIS A 74 0.20 3.30 -13.65
N GLU A 75 -0.39 4.04 -12.71
CA GLU A 75 -0.08 5.47 -12.48
C GLU A 75 1.38 5.71 -12.09
N LEU A 76 2.02 4.72 -11.45
CA LEU A 76 3.45 4.74 -11.11
C LEU A 76 4.34 4.19 -12.23
N GLY A 77 3.77 3.79 -13.38
CA GLY A 77 4.50 3.16 -14.47
C GLY A 77 4.90 1.70 -14.18
N LEU A 78 4.19 1.02 -13.28
CA LEU A 78 4.46 -0.34 -12.84
C LEU A 78 3.38 -1.30 -13.33
N GLU A 79 3.81 -2.43 -13.89
CA GLU A 79 2.91 -3.56 -14.15
C GLU A 79 2.67 -4.36 -12.85
N PRO A 80 1.46 -4.91 -12.64
CA PRO A 80 1.16 -5.84 -11.55
C PRO A 80 2.03 -7.10 -11.62
N LYS A 81 2.54 -7.56 -10.47
CA LYS A 81 3.46 -8.70 -10.40
C LYS A 81 2.91 -9.95 -9.68
N ASN A 82 1.70 -9.87 -9.10
CA ASN A 82 0.97 -10.97 -8.41
C ASN A 82 1.84 -11.94 -7.60
#